data_AF-A0A536AX89-F1
#
_entry.id   AF-A0A536AX89-F1
#
_cell.length_a   1.000
_cell.length_b   1.000
_cell.length_c   1.000
_cell.angle_alpha   90.00
_cell.angle_beta   90.00
_cell.angle_gamma   90.00
#
_symmetry.space_group_name_H-M   'P 1'
#
loop_
_entity.id
_entity.type
_entity.pdbx_description
1 polymer ?
#
loop_
_entity_poly.entity_id
_entity_poly.type
_entity_poly.pdbx_seq_one_letter_code
_entity_poly.pdbx_strand_id
1 'polypeptide(L)'
;MIKVEASSRPEAAFVLLLMQSLFWLIAGISAAPFVLGGEIHMAGLALVTMLFALGTFMLGLGVLWRRPWARIWAIAIEIACLFGSAALLTLPIGFNRGPVSLLVNVVLPLAVLLLVRKTF
;
A
#
# COMPACT_ATOMS: atom_id res chain seq x y z
N MET A 1 -21.38 16.89 22.72
CA MET A 1 -20.76 16.59 21.40
C MET A 1 -19.25 16.58 21.58
N ILE A 2 -18.64 15.39 21.66
CA ILE A 2 -17.20 15.22 21.84
C ILE A 2 -16.51 15.35 20.47
N LYS A 3 -15.61 16.32 20.33
CA LYS A 3 -14.78 16.55 19.15
C LYS A 3 -13.64 15.51 19.11
N VAL A 4 -13.92 14.28 18.69
CA VAL A 4 -12.91 13.18 18.57
C VAL A 4 -12.21 13.18 17.19
N GLU A 5 -12.67 13.98 16.23
CA GLU A 5 -12.34 13.74 14.82
C GLU A 5 -11.00 14.29 14.29
N ALA A 6 -10.30 15.16 15.02
CA ALA A 6 -9.12 15.82 14.46
C ALA A 6 -7.78 15.10 14.74
N SER A 7 -7.70 14.30 15.81
CA SER A 7 -6.48 13.61 16.26
C SER A 7 -6.46 12.11 15.96
N SER A 8 -7.37 11.62 15.13
CA SER A 8 -7.48 10.19 14.80
C SER A 8 -7.19 9.89 13.32
N ARG A 9 -7.19 10.93 12.47
CA ARG A 9 -7.09 10.78 11.01
C ARG A 9 -5.65 10.50 10.53
N PRO A 10 -4.61 11.24 10.97
CA PRO A 10 -3.23 10.89 10.65
C PRO A 10 -2.83 9.50 11.15
N GLU A 11 -3.32 9.11 12.32
CA GLU A 11 -3.07 7.81 12.96
C GLU A 11 -3.76 6.70 12.18
N ALA A 12 -5.02 6.89 11.76
CA ALA A 12 -5.72 5.94 10.90
C ALA A 12 -5.01 5.79 9.55
N ALA A 13 -4.60 6.89 8.91
CA ALA A 13 -3.85 6.83 7.66
C ALA A 13 -2.50 6.12 7.84
N PHE A 14 -1.80 6.35 8.96
CA PHE A 14 -0.58 5.65 9.31
C PHE A 14 -0.81 4.14 9.46
N VAL A 15 -1.84 3.71 10.20
CA VAL A 15 -2.15 2.29 10.39
C VAL A 15 -2.44 1.62 9.05
N LEU A 16 -3.21 2.26 8.18
CA LEU A 16 -3.51 1.72 6.85
C LEU A 16 -2.25 1.63 5.97
N LEU A 17 -1.40 2.65 5.96
CA LEU A 17 -0.11 2.63 5.25
C LEU A 17 0.86 1.58 5.83
N LEU A 18 0.83 1.36 7.15
CA LEU A 18 1.59 0.30 7.81
C LEU A 18 1.08 -1.08 7.38
N MET A 19 -0.23 -1.30 7.36
CA MET A 19 -0.81 -2.54 6.84
C MET A 19 -0.43 -2.77 5.36
N GLN A 20 -0.54 -1.74 4.52
CA GLN A 20 -0.14 -1.79 3.11
C GLN A 20 1.35 -2.14 2.96
N SER A 21 2.21 -1.52 3.77
CA SER A 21 3.65 -1.83 3.81
C SER A 21 3.92 -3.29 4.19
N LEU A 22 3.21 -3.82 5.18
CA LEU A 22 3.33 -5.22 5.57
C LEU A 22 2.88 -6.17 4.45
N PHE A 23 1.81 -5.84 3.71
CA PHE A 23 1.40 -6.63 2.55
C PHE A 23 2.45 -6.63 1.44
N TRP A 24 3.07 -5.48 1.15
CA TRP A 24 4.21 -5.41 0.24
C TRP A 24 5.39 -6.26 0.73
N LEU A 25 5.71 -6.19 2.02
CA LEU A 25 6.80 -6.97 2.59
C LEU A 25 6.54 -8.48 2.49
N ILE A 26 5.35 -8.92 2.87
CA ILE A 26 4.93 -10.33 2.77
C ILE A 26 4.99 -10.80 1.32
N ALA A 27 4.50 -10.00 0.37
CA ALA A 27 4.58 -10.33 -1.05
C ALA A 27 6.04 -10.46 -1.53
N GLY A 28 6.92 -9.55 -1.10
CA GLY A 28 8.34 -9.58 -1.45
C GLY A 28 9.07 -10.79 -0.87
N ILE A 29 8.81 -11.13 0.39
CA ILE A 29 9.37 -12.34 1.03
C ILE A 29 8.83 -13.60 0.36
N SER A 30 7.54 -13.60 -0.02
CA SER A 30 6.91 -14.73 -0.69
C SER A 30 7.47 -15.02 -2.09
N ALA A 31 8.23 -14.09 -2.67
CA ALA A 31 8.96 -14.33 -3.92
C ALA A 31 10.25 -15.15 -3.70
N ALA A 32 10.78 -15.25 -2.47
CA ALA A 32 12.04 -15.94 -2.18
C ALA A 32 12.06 -17.43 -2.58
N PRO A 33 10.99 -18.24 -2.34
CA PRO A 33 10.97 -19.64 -2.80
C PRO A 33 11.15 -19.79 -4.31
N PHE A 34 10.61 -18.87 -5.11
CA PHE A 34 10.74 -18.90 -6.57
C PHE A 34 12.17 -18.59 -7.01
N VAL A 35 12.84 -17.65 -6.34
CA VAL A 35 14.26 -17.35 -6.58
C VAL A 35 15.13 -18.58 -6.27
N LEU A 36 14.88 -19.24 -5.14
CA LEU A 36 15.58 -20.48 -4.77
C LEU A 36 15.28 -21.63 -5.75
N GLY A 37 14.10 -21.61 -6.37
CA GLY A 37 13.70 -22.54 -7.44
C GLY A 37 14.37 -22.27 -8.80
N GLY A 38 15.23 -21.25 -8.92
CA GLY A 38 15.96 -20.94 -10.15
C GLY A 38 15.38 -19.79 -10.98
N GLU A 39 14.27 -19.18 -10.55
CA GLU A 39 13.65 -18.04 -11.23
C GLU A 39 14.31 -16.73 -10.80
N ILE A 40 15.53 -16.45 -11.29
CA ILE A 40 16.34 -15.29 -10.87
C ILE A 40 15.63 -13.95 -11.09
N HIS A 41 14.75 -13.84 -12.10
CA HIS A 41 13.97 -12.64 -12.36
C HIS A 41 13.04 -12.25 -11.18
N MET A 42 12.60 -13.24 -10.40
CA MET A 42 11.82 -13.02 -9.18
C MET A 42 12.63 -12.32 -8.08
N ALA A 43 13.97 -12.35 -8.12
CA ALA A 43 14.81 -11.66 -7.15
C ALA A 43 14.71 -10.14 -7.32
N GLY A 44 14.70 -9.68 -8.58
CA GLY A 44 14.46 -8.28 -8.91
C GLY A 44 13.06 -7.84 -8.47
N LEU A 45 12.05 -8.66 -8.74
CA LEU A 45 10.67 -8.41 -8.28
C LEU A 45 10.59 -8.34 -6.75
N ALA A 46 11.19 -9.30 -6.04
CA ALA A 46 11.24 -9.34 -4.58
C ALA A 46 11.85 -8.06 -4.00
N LEU A 47 13.01 -7.65 -4.52
CA LEU A 47 13.71 -6.44 -4.08
C LEU A 47 12.87 -5.19 -4.31
N VAL A 48 12.32 -5.02 -5.51
CA VAL A 48 11.45 -3.88 -5.85
C VAL A 48 10.25 -3.84 -4.90
N THR A 49 9.61 -4.98 -4.67
CA THR A 49 8.45 -5.13 -3.78
C THR A 49 8.80 -4.77 -2.33
N MET A 50 9.99 -5.16 -1.84
CA MET A 50 10.49 -4.78 -0.51
C MET A 50 10.82 -3.27 -0.42
N LEU A 51 11.33 -2.66 -1.50
CA LEU A 51 11.55 -1.20 -1.55
C LEU A 51 10.21 -0.45 -1.51
N PHE A 52 9.17 -0.96 -2.18
CA PHE A 52 7.81 -0.44 -2.06
C PHE A 52 7.29 -0.55 -0.62
N ALA A 53 7.55 -1.67 0.07
CA ALA A 53 7.19 -1.82 1.47
C ALA A 53 7.85 -0.75 2.34
N LEU A 54 9.16 -0.56 2.21
CA LEU A 54 9.92 0.45 2.94
C LEU A 54 9.42 1.86 2.64
N GLY A 55 9.23 2.19 1.36
CA GLY A 55 8.72 3.49 0.92
C GLY A 55 7.34 3.79 1.53
N THR A 56 6.43 2.82 1.47
CA THR A 56 5.07 2.96 2.05
C THR A 56 5.13 3.17 3.56
N PHE A 57 6.02 2.47 4.28
CA PHE A 57 6.22 2.68 5.71
C PHE A 57 6.75 4.09 6.02
N MET A 58 7.75 4.56 5.27
CA MET A 58 8.29 5.92 5.41
C MET A 58 7.23 6.99 5.12
N LEU A 59 6.35 6.76 4.15
CA LEU A 59 5.20 7.63 3.88
C LEU A 59 4.21 7.63 5.05
N GLY A 60 3.95 6.47 5.65
CA GLY A 60 3.18 6.36 6.89
C GLY A 60 3.74 7.25 7.99
N LEU A 61 5.05 7.13 8.27
CA LEU A 61 5.72 7.98 9.26
C LEU A 61 5.65 9.47 8.89
N GLY A 62 5.82 9.80 7.60
CA GLY A 62 5.71 11.16 7.10
C GLY A 62 4.32 11.75 7.27
N VAL A 63 3.26 10.96 7.06
CA VAL A 63 1.86 11.35 7.30
C VAL A 63 1.59 11.54 8.79
N LEU A 64 2.11 10.64 9.64
CA LEU A 64 2.00 10.76 11.10
C LEU A 64 2.67 12.04 11.61
N TRP A 65 3.86 12.37 11.09
CA TRP A 65 4.57 13.63 11.38
C TRP A 65 4.08 14.84 10.59
N ARG A 66 2.95 14.73 9.88
CA ARG A 66 2.29 15.83 9.15
C ARG A 66 3.19 16.52 8.12
N ARG A 67 4.11 15.79 7.48
CA ARG A 67 4.98 16.37 6.45
C ARG A 67 4.25 16.55 5.11
N PRO A 68 4.34 17.73 4.48
CA PRO A 68 3.57 18.02 3.26
C PRO A 68 4.02 17.19 2.05
N TRP A 69 5.31 16.84 1.96
CA TRP A 69 5.81 15.97 0.88
C TRP A 69 5.22 14.55 0.97
N ALA A 70 5.06 14.02 2.18
CA ALA A 70 4.54 12.67 2.39
C ALA A 70 3.10 12.53 1.86
N ARG A 71 2.30 13.61 1.94
CA ARG A 71 0.96 13.67 1.35
C ARG A 71 0.99 13.46 -0.17
N ILE A 72 1.86 14.20 -0.87
CA ILE A 72 1.93 14.15 -2.34
C ILE A 72 2.33 12.75 -2.80
N TRP A 73 3.35 12.18 -2.16
CA TRP A 73 3.84 10.84 -2.51
C TRP A 73 2.87 9.72 -2.10
N ALA A 74 2.18 9.85 -0.97
CA ALA A 74 1.10 8.93 -0.58
C ALA A 74 -0.05 8.97 -1.60
N ILE A 75 -0.45 10.16 -2.07
CA ILE A 75 -1.48 10.24 -3.12
C ILE A 75 -0.99 9.58 -4.42
N ALA A 76 0.25 9.84 -4.83
CA ALA A 76 0.82 9.28 -6.06
C ALA A 76 0.91 7.73 -6.01
N ILE A 77 1.38 7.17 -4.89
CA ILE A 77 1.50 5.72 -4.72
C ILE A 77 0.12 5.04 -4.69
N GLU A 78 -0.87 5.64 -4.03
CA GLU A 78 -2.22 5.05 -3.99
C GLU A 78 -2.90 5.10 -5.36
N ILE A 79 -2.70 6.18 -6.13
CA ILE A 79 -3.20 6.23 -7.52
C ILE A 79 -2.53 5.15 -8.37
N ALA A 80 -1.22 4.95 -8.22
CA ALA A 80 -0.50 3.88 -8.92
C ALA A 80 -1.01 2.49 -8.50
N CYS A 81 -1.27 2.27 -7.21
CA CYS A 81 -1.85 1.03 -6.69
C CYS A 81 -3.24 0.79 -7.28
N LEU A 82 -4.11 1.79 -7.31
CA LEU A 82 -5.45 1.65 -7.90
C LEU A 82 -5.41 1.36 -9.40
N PHE A 83 -4.47 1.96 -10.13
CA PHE A 83 -4.28 1.65 -11.54
C PHE A 83 -3.77 0.21 -11.73
N GLY A 84 -2.80 -0.22 -10.92
CA GLY A 84 -2.33 -1.60 -10.88
C GLY A 84 -3.46 -2.59 -10.57
N SER A 85 -4.31 -2.27 -9.60
CA SER A 85 -5.48 -3.07 -9.24
C SER A 85 -6.51 -3.14 -10.36
N ALA A 86 -6.76 -2.05 -11.06
CA ALA A 86 -7.64 -2.05 -12.24
C ALA A 86 -7.07 -2.95 -13.35
N ALA A 87 -5.77 -2.90 -13.61
CA ALA A 87 -5.11 -3.82 -14.54
C ALA A 87 -5.23 -5.28 -14.07
N LEU A 88 -4.98 -5.55 -12.79
CA LEU A 88 -5.09 -6.88 -12.19
C LEU A 88 -6.51 -7.47 -12.22
N LEU A 89 -7.54 -6.63 -12.12
CA LEU A 89 -8.95 -7.05 -12.16
C LEU A 89 -9.47 -7.27 -13.59
N THR A 90 -8.92 -6.55 -14.56
CA THR A 90 -9.27 -6.67 -15.98
C THR A 90 -8.55 -7.84 -16.67
N LEU A 91 -7.33 -8.15 -16.23
CA LEU A 91 -6.60 -9.33 -16.70
C LEU A 91 -7.20 -10.62 -16.13
N PRO A 92 -7.30 -11.71 -16.92
CA PRO A 92 -7.83 -13.00 -16.48
C PRO A 92 -6.83 -13.78 -15.60
N ILE A 93 -6.29 -13.13 -14.56
CA ILE A 93 -5.37 -13.72 -13.60
C ILE A 93 -6.21 -14.25 -12.43
N GLY A 94 -6.29 -15.58 -12.33
CA GLY A 94 -7.33 -16.33 -11.61
C GLY A 94 -7.44 -16.16 -10.09
N PHE A 95 -6.72 -15.22 -9.46
CA PHE A 95 -6.69 -15.06 -8.00
C PHE A 95 -7.11 -13.66 -7.48
N ASN A 96 -7.50 -12.72 -8.34
CA ASN A 96 -7.73 -11.32 -7.95
C ASN A 96 -9.16 -10.91 -7.58
N ARG A 97 -10.12 -11.85 -7.52
CA ARG A 97 -11.54 -11.52 -7.22
C ARG A 97 -12.02 -11.92 -5.84
N GLY A 98 -11.15 -12.51 -5.01
CA GLY A 98 -11.48 -12.85 -3.63
C GLY A 98 -11.73 -11.61 -2.77
N PRO A 99 -12.51 -11.72 -1.68
CA PRO A 99 -12.83 -10.60 -0.80
C PRO A 99 -11.58 -9.94 -0.20
N VAL A 100 -10.59 -10.73 0.23
CA VAL A 100 -9.31 -10.23 0.73
C VAL A 100 -8.55 -9.48 -0.35
N SER A 101 -8.56 -9.98 -1.59
CA SER A 101 -7.91 -9.30 -2.73
C SER A 101 -8.55 -7.94 -2.99
N LEU A 102 -9.88 -7.83 -2.99
CA LEU A 102 -10.56 -6.54 -3.15
C LEU A 102 -10.28 -5.58 -1.98
N LEU A 103 -10.22 -6.08 -0.75
CA LEU A 103 -9.90 -5.26 0.42
C LEU A 103 -8.50 -4.66 0.33
N VAL A 104 -7.49 -5.48 -0.01
CA VAL A 104 -6.09 -5.06 -0.07
C VAL A 104 -5.79 -4.21 -1.31
N ASN A 105 -6.33 -4.60 -2.47
CA ASN A 105 -5.97 -3.96 -3.74
C ASN A 105 -6.84 -2.72 -4.06
N VAL A 106 -8.05 -2.59 -3.51
CA VAL A 106 -8.97 -1.50 -3.85
C VAL A 106 -9.37 -0.69 -2.63
N VAL A 107 -9.95 -1.34 -1.62
CA VAL A 107 -10.54 -0.63 -0.48
C VAL A 107 -9.48 0.08 0.35
N LEU A 108 -8.37 -0.59 0.65
CA LEU A 108 -7.27 -0.04 1.44
C LEU A 108 -6.64 1.19 0.74
N PRO A 109 -6.24 1.13 -0.55
CA PRO A 109 -5.76 2.30 -1.28
C PRO A 109 -6.75 3.47 -1.35
N LEU A 110 -8.03 3.18 -1.60
CA LEU A 110 -9.08 4.20 -1.61
C LEU A 110 -9.22 4.87 -0.23
N ALA A 111 -9.20 4.08 0.84
CA ALA A 111 -9.32 4.60 2.21
C ALA A 111 -8.14 5.51 2.55
N VAL A 112 -6.90 5.11 2.23
CA VAL A 112 -5.71 5.95 2.42
C VAL A 112 -5.83 7.24 1.61
N LEU A 113 -6.19 7.16 0.32
CA LEU A 113 -6.36 8.33 -0.54
C LEU A 113 -7.38 9.33 0.03
N LEU A 114 -8.53 8.84 0.51
CA LEU A 114 -9.58 9.67 1.10
C LEU A 114 -9.14 10.31 2.42
N LEU A 115 -8.42 9.58 3.27
CA LEU A 115 -7.92 10.09 4.55
C LEU A 115 -6.82 11.13 4.35
N VAL A 116 -5.81 10.83 3.54
CA VAL A 116 -4.68 11.73 3.26
C VAL A 116 -5.12 13.00 2.53
N ARG A 117 -6.15 12.91 1.67
CA ARG A 117 -6.74 14.09 1.02
C ARG A 117 -7.43 15.03 2.01
N LYS A 118 -8.11 14.49 3.04
CA LYS A 118 -8.90 15.25 4.02
C LYS A 118 -8.12 15.70 5.28
N THR A 119 -6.92 15.18 5.49
CA THR A 119 -6.12 15.43 6.70
C THR A 119 -5.31 16.74 6.63
N PHE A 120 -5.19 17.34 5.44
CA PHE A 120 -4.50 18.61 5.19
C PHE A 120 -5.30 19.47 4.21
#